data_AF-A0A2D7JGM8-F1
#
_entry.id   AF-A0A2D7JGM8-F1
#
_cell.length_a   1.000
_cell.length_b   1.000
_cell.length_c   1.000
_cell.angle_alpha   90.00
_cell.angle_beta   90.00
_cell.angle_gamma   90.00
#
_symmetry.space_group_name_H-M   'P 1'
#
loop_
_entity.id
_entity.type
_entity.pdbx_description
1 polymer ?
#
loop_
_entity_poly.entity_id
_entity_poly.type
_entity_poly.pdbx_seq_one_letter_code
_entity_poly.pdbx_strand_id
1 'polypeptide(L)'
;RWLRVLRLLRLLKISHYSSALEDLFSAINHERSSFAAASYLFVLALFFASSLMYVAENSVQPDKFSSIPETMWWSLITLTTVGYGDVSPISPLGKIIGAFTAIMGVFSVALLTGIVANAFAYQVAQRKAILEAEISSALEDGEIDLEEEAKIEKLRKRYDISEDHVKAIIDVLKDKAVTDKENKN
;
A
#
# COMPACT_ATOMS: atom_id res chain seq x y z
N ARG A 1 -11.52 30.95 14.42
CA ARG A 1 -10.92 30.30 13.22
C ARG A 1 -10.68 28.81 13.47
N TRP A 2 -9.99 28.44 14.56
CA TRP A 2 -9.77 27.05 14.99
C TRP A 2 -11.03 26.19 15.18
N LEU A 3 -12.14 26.75 15.69
CA LEU A 3 -13.43 26.04 15.78
C LEU A 3 -14.03 25.59 14.43
N ARG A 4 -13.61 26.21 13.30
CA ARG A 4 -13.98 25.74 11.95
C ARG A 4 -13.13 24.56 11.49
N VAL A 5 -11.86 24.52 11.89
CA VAL A 5 -10.93 23.40 11.63
C VAL A 5 -11.33 22.19 12.45
N LEU A 6 -11.74 22.37 13.71
CA LEU A 6 -12.29 21.29 14.54
C LEU A 6 -13.58 20.67 13.95
N ARG A 7 -14.31 21.40 13.11
CA ARG A 7 -15.46 20.86 12.37
C ARG A 7 -15.04 19.86 11.28
N LEU A 8 -13.83 19.96 10.73
CA LEU A 8 -13.25 18.97 9.81
C LEU A 8 -12.87 17.67 10.51
N LEU A 9 -12.74 17.64 11.85
CA LEU A 9 -12.60 16.39 12.61
C LEU A 9 -13.84 15.48 12.47
N ARG A 10 -14.99 16.00 12.03
CA ARG A 10 -16.11 15.12 11.61
C ARG A 10 -15.79 14.30 10.36
N LEU A 11 -14.85 14.71 9.50
CA LEU A 11 -14.34 13.86 8.41
C LEU A 11 -13.47 12.73 8.96
N LEU A 12 -12.75 12.91 10.07
CA LEU A 12 -12.06 11.80 10.75
C LEU A 12 -13.04 10.79 11.35
N LYS A 13 -14.30 11.19 11.61
CA LYS A 13 -15.37 10.26 12.00
C LYS A 13 -15.77 9.26 10.90
N ILE A 14 -15.31 9.43 9.64
CA ILE A 14 -15.38 8.40 8.59
C ILE A 14 -14.50 7.19 8.90
N SER A 15 -13.50 7.33 9.80
CA SER A 15 -12.69 6.21 10.30
C SER A 15 -13.51 5.08 10.92
N HIS A 16 -14.77 5.34 11.31
CA HIS A 16 -15.66 4.35 11.89
C HIS A 16 -16.52 3.61 10.82
N TYR A 17 -16.42 3.97 9.53
CA TYR A 17 -17.30 3.42 8.48
C TYR A 17 -16.57 2.76 7.30
N SER A 18 -15.25 2.81 7.20
CA SER A 18 -14.54 2.04 6.17
C SER A 18 -13.59 1.02 6.80
N SER A 19 -14.05 -0.23 6.85
CA SER A 19 -13.20 -1.44 6.97
C SER A 19 -11.93 -1.31 6.10
N ALA A 20 -12.05 -0.69 4.92
CA ALA A 20 -10.93 -0.42 4.02
C ALA A 20 -9.79 0.46 4.60
N LEU A 21 -10.07 1.44 5.46
CA LEU A 21 -9.00 2.23 6.09
C LEU A 21 -8.32 1.47 7.22
N GLU A 22 -9.09 0.72 8.00
CA GLU A 22 -8.56 -0.16 9.04
C GLU A 22 -7.71 -1.28 8.43
N ASP A 23 -8.14 -1.83 7.30
CA ASP A 23 -7.40 -2.77 6.48
C ASP A 23 -6.11 -2.18 5.95
N LEU A 24 -6.15 -0.96 5.38
CA LEU A 24 -4.94 -0.25 4.95
C LEU A 24 -3.96 -0.05 6.11
N PHE A 25 -4.42 0.43 7.27
CA PHE A 25 -3.55 0.65 8.43
C PHE A 25 -3.01 -0.66 9.00
N SER A 26 -3.82 -1.72 9.04
CA SER A 26 -3.41 -3.05 9.48
C SER A 26 -2.38 -3.66 8.52
N ALA A 27 -2.58 -3.49 7.22
CA ALA A 27 -1.68 -3.95 6.17
C ALA A 27 -0.32 -3.23 6.26
N ILE A 28 -0.31 -1.91 6.43
CA ILE A 28 0.92 -1.13 6.68
C ILE A 28 1.57 -1.56 7.99
N ASN A 29 0.78 -1.81 9.04
CA ASN A 29 1.29 -2.27 10.33
C ASN A 29 2.02 -3.63 10.20
N HIS A 30 1.47 -4.53 9.39
CA HIS A 30 2.05 -5.84 9.11
C HIS A 30 3.36 -5.73 8.31
N GLU A 31 3.41 -4.81 7.33
CA GLU A 31 4.58 -4.54 6.48
C GLU A 31 5.45 -3.37 6.99
N ARG A 32 5.45 -3.13 8.30
CA ARG A 32 6.13 -1.97 8.91
C ARG A 32 7.61 -1.91 8.61
N SER A 33 8.30 -3.06 8.55
CA SER A 33 9.72 -3.13 8.22
C SER A 33 10.00 -2.63 6.79
N SER A 34 9.25 -3.14 5.82
CA SER A 34 9.33 -2.77 4.40
C SER A 34 9.01 -1.29 4.19
N PHE A 35 7.92 -0.82 4.81
CA PHE A 35 7.50 0.58 4.71
C PHE A 35 8.50 1.53 5.39
N ALA A 36 9.04 1.17 6.55
CA ALA A 36 10.06 1.95 7.24
C ALA A 36 11.36 2.02 6.44
N ALA A 37 11.79 0.91 5.83
CA ALA A 37 12.97 0.89 4.97
C ALA A 37 12.78 1.78 3.73
N ALA A 38 11.63 1.69 3.05
CA ALA A 38 11.32 2.55 1.91
C ALA A 38 11.26 4.03 2.28
N SER A 39 10.64 4.36 3.42
CA SER A 39 10.59 5.73 3.95
C SER A 39 11.98 6.26 4.30
N TYR A 40 12.83 5.41 4.89
CA TYR A 40 14.22 5.75 5.19
C TYR A 40 15.01 6.05 3.92
N LEU A 41 14.89 5.20 2.88
CA LEU A 41 15.52 5.44 1.58
C LEU A 41 15.01 6.72 0.92
N PHE A 42 13.72 7.01 1.02
CA PHE A 42 13.13 8.26 0.50
C PHE A 42 13.70 9.50 1.19
N VAL A 43 13.80 9.47 2.52
CA VAL A 43 14.40 10.58 3.28
C VAL A 43 15.87 10.74 2.90
N LEU A 44 16.62 9.65 2.79
CA LEU A 44 18.02 9.68 2.35
C LEU A 44 18.15 10.30 0.94
N ALA A 45 17.34 9.84 0.00
CA ALA A 45 17.27 10.35 -1.37
C ALA A 45 16.95 11.85 -1.40
N LEU A 46 16.05 12.31 -0.53
CA LEU A 46 15.70 13.72 -0.36
C LEU A 46 16.89 14.54 0.12
N PHE A 47 17.61 14.10 1.16
CA PHE A 47 18.80 14.79 1.65
C PHE A 47 19.91 14.82 0.58
N PHE A 48 20.15 13.71 -0.10
CA PHE A 48 21.16 13.64 -1.17
C PHE A 48 20.81 14.57 -2.33
N ALA A 49 19.60 14.49 -2.87
CA ALA A 49 19.15 15.35 -3.95
C ALA A 49 19.23 16.83 -3.57
N SER A 50 18.85 17.16 -2.34
CA SER A 50 18.90 18.54 -1.84
C SER A 50 20.33 19.07 -1.75
N SER A 51 21.24 18.26 -1.21
CA SER A 51 22.65 18.63 -1.09
C SER A 51 23.32 18.78 -2.45
N LEU A 52 23.11 17.84 -3.38
CA LEU A 52 23.65 17.90 -4.73
C LEU A 52 23.13 19.11 -5.50
N MET A 53 21.82 19.38 -5.41
CA MET A 53 21.21 20.50 -6.09
C MET A 53 21.67 21.85 -5.51
N TYR A 54 21.78 21.96 -4.18
CA TYR A 54 22.33 23.13 -3.53
C TYR A 54 23.74 23.44 -4.04
N VAL A 55 24.63 22.46 -4.07
CA VAL A 55 26.02 22.66 -4.55
C VAL A 55 26.05 23.06 -6.03
N ALA A 56 25.16 22.52 -6.86
CA ALA A 56 25.14 22.80 -8.29
C ALA A 56 24.53 24.17 -8.64
N GLU A 57 23.50 24.62 -7.91
CA GLU A 57 22.72 25.80 -8.28
C GLU A 57 22.90 26.99 -7.35
N ASN A 58 23.46 26.84 -6.13
CA ASN A 58 23.59 27.96 -5.19
C ASN A 58 24.40 29.14 -5.76
N SER A 59 25.44 28.86 -6.56
CA SER A 59 26.27 29.91 -7.18
C SER A 59 25.54 30.69 -8.28
N VAL A 60 24.55 30.07 -8.93
CA VAL A 60 23.80 30.65 -10.07
C VAL A 60 22.48 31.25 -9.61
N GLN A 61 21.83 30.64 -8.63
CA GLN A 61 20.52 31.01 -8.08
C GLN A 61 20.53 31.01 -6.54
N PRO A 62 21.33 31.88 -5.90
CA PRO A 62 21.50 31.90 -4.44
C PRO A 62 20.19 32.19 -3.70
N ASP A 63 19.27 32.96 -4.30
CA ASP A 63 17.99 33.30 -3.68
C ASP A 63 17.00 32.11 -3.65
N LYS A 64 17.15 31.15 -4.57
CA LYS A 64 16.26 29.98 -4.72
C LYS A 64 16.83 28.73 -4.06
N PHE A 65 18.14 28.55 -4.15
CA PHE A 65 18.88 27.44 -3.56
C PHE A 65 19.84 27.98 -2.49
N SER A 66 19.28 28.70 -1.50
CA SER A 66 20.05 29.46 -0.50
C SER A 66 20.69 28.58 0.59
N SER A 67 20.05 27.45 0.90
CA SER A 67 20.51 26.48 1.88
C SER A 67 20.00 25.08 1.54
N ILE A 68 20.54 24.04 2.18
CA ILE A 68 20.06 22.67 1.99
C ILE A 68 18.57 22.55 2.39
N PRO A 69 18.10 23.07 3.55
CA PRO A 69 16.68 23.01 3.91
C PRO A 69 15.74 23.70 2.93
N GLU A 70 16.14 24.85 2.36
CA GLU A 70 15.34 25.52 1.33
C GLU A 70 15.28 24.68 0.04
N THR A 71 16.41 24.08 -0.34
CA THR A 71 16.48 23.15 -1.48
C THR A 71 15.65 21.88 -1.27
N MET A 72 15.43 21.45 -0.02
CA MET A 72 14.60 20.28 0.30
C MET A 72 13.16 20.44 -0.20
N TRP A 73 12.63 21.66 -0.28
CA TRP A 73 11.31 21.89 -0.89
C TRP A 73 11.29 21.44 -2.35
N TRP A 74 12.27 21.89 -3.15
CA TRP A 74 12.40 21.49 -4.55
C TRP A 74 12.63 19.98 -4.70
N SER A 75 13.49 19.38 -3.87
CA SER A 75 13.74 17.94 -3.91
C SER A 75 12.51 17.13 -3.50
N LEU A 76 11.75 17.55 -2.49
CA LEU A 76 10.53 16.89 -2.05
C LEU A 76 9.51 16.85 -3.19
N ILE A 77 9.15 18.00 -3.77
CA ILE A 77 8.13 18.07 -4.82
C ILE A 77 8.57 17.37 -6.11
N THR A 78 9.87 17.28 -6.37
CA THR A 78 10.43 16.56 -7.52
C THR A 78 10.41 15.05 -7.28
N LEU A 79 10.83 14.59 -6.09
CA LEU A 79 10.84 13.18 -5.73
C LEU A 79 9.43 12.60 -5.58
N THR A 80 8.45 13.41 -5.16
CA THR A 80 7.04 13.01 -5.13
C THR A 80 6.32 13.25 -6.46
N THR A 81 7.05 13.57 -7.53
CA THR A 81 6.51 13.81 -8.88
C THR A 81 5.41 14.89 -8.96
N VAL A 82 5.39 15.83 -8.01
CA VAL A 82 4.43 16.96 -7.99
C VAL A 82 4.88 18.06 -8.94
N GLY A 83 6.14 18.50 -8.80
CA GLY A 83 6.79 19.43 -9.73
C GLY A 83 6.02 20.73 -9.95
N TYR A 84 5.81 21.54 -8.91
CA TYR A 84 5.10 22.83 -9.03
C TYR A 84 5.72 23.80 -10.04
N GLY A 85 7.03 23.71 -10.28
CA GLY A 85 7.75 24.56 -11.23
C GLY A 85 8.05 25.98 -10.72
N ASP A 86 7.84 26.23 -9.43
CA ASP A 86 8.16 27.47 -8.72
C ASP A 86 9.67 27.71 -8.56
N VAL A 87 10.43 26.61 -8.47
CA VAL A 87 11.89 26.58 -8.45
C VAL A 87 12.38 25.49 -9.39
N SER A 88 13.42 25.74 -10.17
CA SER A 88 14.01 24.75 -11.08
C SER A 88 15.49 25.05 -11.36
N PRO A 89 16.33 24.02 -11.59
CA PRO A 89 17.72 24.22 -11.95
C PRO A 89 17.85 24.85 -13.33
N ILE A 90 18.76 25.82 -13.48
CA ILE A 90 19.02 26.48 -14.76
C ILE A 90 20.39 26.12 -15.33
N SER A 91 21.34 25.70 -14.49
CA SER A 91 22.67 25.28 -14.92
C SER A 91 22.62 23.93 -15.64
N PRO A 92 23.55 23.65 -16.57
CA PRO A 92 23.63 22.33 -17.23
C PRO A 92 23.81 21.19 -16.24
N LEU A 93 24.65 21.38 -15.20
CA LEU A 93 24.89 20.38 -14.17
C LEU A 93 23.63 20.14 -13.32
N GLY A 94 22.96 21.21 -12.89
CA GLY A 94 21.71 21.12 -12.13
C GLY A 94 20.60 20.42 -12.93
N LYS A 95 20.51 20.62 -14.25
CA LYS A 95 19.56 19.89 -15.10
C LYS A 95 19.84 18.39 -15.13
N ILE A 96 21.10 17.98 -15.19
CA ILE A 96 21.49 16.56 -15.13
C ILE A 96 21.11 15.97 -13.76
N ILE A 97 21.45 16.65 -12.66
CA ILE A 97 21.07 16.23 -11.31
C ILE A 97 19.55 16.16 -11.15
N GLY A 98 18.83 17.14 -11.70
CA GLY A 98 17.37 17.19 -11.72
C GLY A 98 16.76 16.00 -12.45
N ALA A 99 17.30 15.63 -13.61
CA ALA A 99 16.86 14.46 -14.35
C ALA A 99 17.03 13.15 -13.56
N PHE A 100 18.20 12.95 -12.95
CA PHE A 100 18.43 11.79 -12.06
C PHE A 100 17.50 11.80 -10.85
N THR A 101 17.27 12.97 -10.25
CA THR A 101 16.36 13.14 -9.10
C THR A 101 14.92 12.78 -9.49
N ALA A 102 14.45 13.19 -10.66
CA ALA A 102 13.12 12.86 -11.15
C ALA A 102 12.95 11.34 -11.35
N ILE A 103 13.94 10.66 -11.94
CA ILE A 103 13.93 9.20 -12.11
C ILE A 103 13.90 8.49 -10.75
N MET A 104 14.72 8.94 -9.80
CA MET A 104 14.73 8.42 -8.43
C MET A 104 13.38 8.62 -7.72
N GLY A 105 12.71 9.73 -7.99
CA GLY A 105 11.36 10.02 -7.50
C GLY A 105 10.34 9.00 -7.99
N VAL A 106 10.33 8.70 -9.29
CA VAL A 106 9.46 7.68 -9.88
C VAL A 106 9.67 6.32 -9.20
N PHE A 107 10.92 5.89 -9.02
CA PHE A 107 11.21 4.63 -8.33
C PHE A 107 10.75 4.64 -6.87
N SER A 108 10.89 5.77 -6.17
CA SER A 108 10.48 5.88 -4.78
C SER A 108 8.96 5.79 -4.60
N VAL A 109 8.20 6.49 -5.45
CA VAL A 109 6.74 6.43 -5.46
C VAL A 109 6.25 5.03 -5.85
N ALA A 110 6.89 4.40 -6.85
CA ALA A 110 6.58 3.04 -7.27
C ALA A 110 6.83 2.03 -6.13
N LEU A 111 7.92 2.17 -5.38
CA LEU A 111 8.23 1.32 -4.23
C LEU A 111 7.19 1.44 -3.12
N LEU A 112 6.84 2.67 -2.72
CA LEU A 112 5.81 2.90 -1.68
C LEU A 112 4.44 2.35 -2.11
N THR A 113 4.05 2.61 -3.36
CA THR A 113 2.79 2.09 -3.91
C THR A 113 2.79 0.58 -3.97
N GLY A 114 3.90 -0.03 -4.39
CA GLY A 114 4.07 -1.48 -4.46
C GLY A 114 3.98 -2.17 -3.10
N ILE A 115 4.57 -1.58 -2.06
CA ILE A 115 4.48 -2.11 -0.68
C ILE A 115 3.02 -2.10 -0.21
N VAL A 116 2.30 -1.00 -0.41
CA VAL A 116 0.88 -0.90 -0.02
C VAL A 116 0.02 -1.90 -0.80
N ALA A 117 0.24 -2.02 -2.11
CA ALA A 117 -0.47 -2.97 -2.95
C ALA A 117 -0.21 -4.42 -2.53
N ASN A 118 1.05 -4.77 -2.23
CA ASN A 118 1.42 -6.10 -1.74
C ASN A 118 0.75 -6.41 -0.39
N ALA A 119 0.76 -5.45 0.53
CA ALA A 119 0.15 -5.62 1.85
C ALA A 119 -1.37 -5.89 1.73
N PHE A 120 -2.07 -5.17 0.85
CA PHE A 120 -3.47 -5.43 0.53
C PHE A 120 -3.69 -6.80 -0.10
N ALA A 121 -2.90 -7.14 -1.12
CA ALA A 121 -3.00 -8.43 -1.80
C ALA A 121 -2.78 -9.60 -0.83
N TYR A 122 -1.80 -9.47 0.06
CA TYR A 122 -1.52 -10.45 1.11
C TYR A 122 -2.70 -10.60 2.08
N GLN A 123 -3.30 -9.50 2.53
CA GLN A 123 -4.46 -9.54 3.43
C GLN A 123 -5.68 -10.21 2.78
N VAL A 124 -5.94 -9.92 1.50
CA VAL A 124 -7.02 -10.56 0.73
C VAL A 124 -6.74 -12.06 0.55
N ALA A 125 -5.50 -12.43 0.21
CA ALA A 125 -5.11 -13.83 0.06
C ALA A 125 -5.24 -14.61 1.37
N GLN A 126 -4.83 -14.03 2.50
CA GLN A 126 -4.99 -14.62 3.83
C GLN A 126 -6.46 -14.87 4.18
N ARG A 127 -7.35 -13.90 3.93
CA ARG A 127 -8.79 -14.06 4.17
C ARG A 127 -9.39 -15.22 3.38
N LYS A 128 -8.99 -15.34 2.10
CA LYS A 128 -9.40 -16.46 1.25
C LYS A 128 -8.88 -17.79 1.76
N ALA A 129 -7.60 -17.87 2.12
CA ALA A 129 -7.00 -19.09 2.65
C ALA A 129 -7.68 -19.58 3.94
N ILE A 130 -8.06 -18.66 4.85
CA ILE A 130 -8.80 -18.99 6.07
C ILE A 130 -10.19 -19.57 5.73
N LEU A 131 -10.89 -18.97 4.76
CA LEU A 131 -12.19 -19.46 4.33
C LEU A 131 -12.09 -20.83 3.64
N GLU A 132 -11.11 -21.01 2.74
CA GLU A 132 -10.86 -22.28 2.07
C GLU A 132 -10.51 -23.39 3.07
N ALA A 133 -9.70 -23.10 4.09
CA ALA A 133 -9.37 -24.05 5.15
C ALA A 133 -10.61 -24.46 5.95
N GLU A 134 -11.50 -23.51 6.25
CA GLU A 134 -12.77 -23.79 6.94
C GLU A 134 -13.69 -24.68 6.08
N ILE A 135 -13.86 -24.35 4.80
CA ILE A 135 -14.66 -25.15 3.86
C ILE A 135 -14.07 -26.55 3.69
N SER A 136 -12.75 -26.65 3.58
CA SER A 136 -12.08 -27.94 3.45
C SER A 136 -12.30 -28.82 4.69
N SER A 137 -12.23 -28.24 5.89
CA SER A 137 -12.51 -28.94 7.15
C SER A 137 -13.96 -29.42 7.19
N ALA A 138 -14.91 -28.59 6.77
CA ALA A 138 -16.34 -28.92 6.71
C ALA A 138 -16.71 -29.94 5.61
N LEU A 139 -15.77 -30.33 4.76
CA LEU A 139 -15.97 -31.34 3.72
C LEU A 139 -15.27 -32.66 4.05
N GLU A 140 -14.55 -32.76 5.18
CA GLU A 140 -13.80 -33.97 5.54
C GLU A 140 -14.70 -35.19 5.79
N ASP A 141 -15.85 -34.99 6.45
CA ASP A 141 -16.85 -36.03 6.70
C ASP A 141 -17.84 -36.21 5.53
N GLY A 142 -17.80 -35.30 4.55
CA GLY A 142 -18.57 -35.35 3.30
C GLY A 142 -19.89 -34.59 3.34
N GLU A 143 -20.31 -34.04 4.49
CA GLU A 143 -21.54 -33.26 4.63
C GLU A 143 -21.28 -32.01 5.46
N ILE A 144 -21.59 -30.84 4.90
CA ILE A 144 -21.48 -29.57 5.66
C ILE A 144 -22.68 -29.50 6.61
N ASP A 145 -22.43 -29.46 7.91
CA ASP A 145 -23.50 -29.33 8.90
C ASP A 145 -24.00 -27.88 9.06
N LEU A 146 -25.09 -27.69 9.83
CA LEU A 146 -25.69 -26.37 10.04
C LEU A 146 -24.77 -25.40 10.82
N GLU A 147 -23.89 -25.90 11.69
CA GLU A 147 -22.94 -25.08 12.44
C GLU A 147 -21.80 -24.58 11.53
N GLU A 148 -21.29 -25.47 10.68
CA GLU A 148 -20.26 -25.19 9.68
C GLU A 148 -20.77 -24.22 8.62
N GLU A 149 -21.99 -24.43 8.10
CA GLU A 149 -22.63 -23.52 7.17
C GLU A 149 -22.76 -22.10 7.77
N ALA A 150 -23.19 -22.01 9.04
CA ALA A 150 -23.28 -20.74 9.75
C ALA A 150 -21.90 -20.08 9.95
N LYS A 151 -20.83 -20.87 10.16
CA LYS A 151 -19.46 -20.38 10.34
C LYS A 151 -18.86 -19.88 9.02
N ILE A 152 -19.04 -20.63 7.93
CA ILE A 152 -18.67 -20.23 6.56
C ILE A 152 -19.39 -18.94 6.18
N GLU A 153 -20.70 -18.85 6.44
CA GLU A 153 -21.50 -17.65 6.13
C GLU A 153 -21.05 -16.43 6.94
N LYS A 154 -20.67 -16.64 8.21
CA LYS A 154 -20.11 -15.58 9.05
C LYS A 154 -18.76 -15.08 8.54
N LEU A 155 -17.87 -15.98 8.10
CA LEU A 155 -16.58 -15.62 7.51
C LEU A 155 -16.76 -14.91 6.16
N ARG A 156 -17.68 -15.41 5.32
CA ARG A 156 -18.04 -14.81 4.04
C ARG A 156 -18.50 -13.36 4.21
N LYS A 157 -19.46 -13.11 5.11
CA LYS A 157 -19.95 -11.75 5.41
C LYS A 157 -18.85 -10.86 6.01
N ARG A 158 -18.01 -11.41 6.88
CA ARG A 158 -16.92 -10.67 7.51
C ARG A 158 -15.87 -10.21 6.49
N TYR A 159 -15.55 -11.05 5.51
CA TYR A 159 -14.53 -10.77 4.50
C TYR A 159 -15.10 -10.19 3.21
N ASP A 160 -16.40 -9.89 3.17
CA ASP A 160 -17.11 -9.35 2.00
C ASP A 160 -16.90 -10.20 0.73
N ILE A 161 -16.98 -11.52 0.89
CA ILE A 161 -16.80 -12.48 -0.21
C ILE A 161 -18.18 -12.79 -0.83
N SER A 162 -18.25 -12.81 -2.17
CA SER A 162 -19.48 -13.16 -2.88
C SER A 162 -19.89 -14.61 -2.61
N GLU A 163 -21.20 -14.88 -2.50
CA GLU A 163 -21.73 -16.25 -2.40
C GLU A 163 -21.30 -17.13 -3.57
N ASP A 164 -21.25 -16.57 -4.78
CA ASP A 164 -20.83 -17.30 -5.98
C ASP A 164 -19.38 -17.80 -5.84
N HIS A 165 -18.53 -17.01 -5.17
CA HIS A 165 -17.13 -17.39 -4.92
C HIS A 165 -17.03 -18.53 -3.91
N VAL A 166 -17.86 -18.50 -2.86
CA VAL A 166 -17.90 -19.57 -1.84
C VAL A 166 -18.41 -20.87 -2.46
N LYS A 167 -19.49 -20.80 -3.25
CA LYS A 167 -20.03 -21.97 -3.98
C LYS A 167 -18.99 -22.58 -4.91
N ALA A 168 -18.29 -21.76 -5.68
CA ALA A 168 -17.22 -22.23 -6.55
C ALA A 168 -16.09 -22.94 -5.79
N ILE A 169 -15.69 -22.43 -4.62
CA ILE A 169 -14.69 -23.09 -3.76
C ILE A 169 -15.22 -24.45 -3.27
N ILE A 170 -16.45 -24.51 -2.79
CA ILE A 170 -17.09 -25.76 -2.32
C ILE A 170 -17.12 -26.79 -3.45
N ASP A 171 -17.54 -26.39 -4.65
CA ASP A 171 -17.64 -27.29 -5.80
C ASP A 171 -16.27 -27.84 -6.21
N VAL A 172 -15.24 -26.98 -6.27
CA VAL A 172 -13.86 -27.39 -6.58
C VAL A 172 -13.28 -28.34 -5.53
N LEU A 173 -13.54 -28.07 -4.24
CA LEU A 173 -13.05 -28.93 -3.15
C LEU A 173 -13.79 -30.26 -3.08
N LYS A 174 -15.09 -30.29 -3.34
CA LYS A 174 -15.88 -31.52 -3.46
C LYS A 174 -15.37 -32.41 -4.59
N ASP A 175 -15.11 -31.84 -5.77
CA ASP A 175 -14.58 -32.59 -6.93
C ASP A 175 -13.20 -33.21 -6.65
N LYS A 176 -12.31 -32.44 -5.99
CA LYS A 176 -11.02 -32.96 -5.50
C LYS A 176 -11.19 -34.11 -4.50
N ALA A 177 -12.07 -33.97 -3.51
CA ALA A 177 -12.30 -35.00 -2.51
C ALA A 177 -12.85 -36.31 -3.10
N VAL A 178 -13.68 -36.22 -4.16
CA VAL A 178 -14.16 -37.38 -4.93
C VAL A 178 -13.01 -38.04 -5.70
N THR A 179 -12.22 -37.25 -6.42
CA THR A 179 -11.08 -37.75 -7.22
C THR A 179 -10.01 -38.44 -6.36
N ASP A 180 -9.72 -37.91 -5.18
CA ASP A 180 -8.75 -38.49 -4.24
C ASP A 180 -9.24 -39.80 -3.62
N LYS A 181 -10.56 -40.00 -3.47
CA LYS A 181 -11.15 -41.26 -3.02
C LYS A 181 -11.10 -42.32 -4.14
N GLU A 182 -11.31 -41.94 -5.39
CA GLU A 182 -11.22 -42.86 -6.54
C GLU A 182 -9.80 -43.35 -6.78
N ASN A 183 -8.77 -42.50 -6.63
CA ASN A 183 -7.36 -42.89 -6.82
C ASN A 183 -6.77 -43.75 -5.69
N LYS A 184 -7.45 -43.85 -4.54
CA LYS A 184 -7.03 -44.67 -3.38
C LYS A 184 -7.65 -46.07 -3.36
N ASN A 185 -8.62 -46.35 -4.23
CA ASN A 185 -9.25 -47.67 -4.43
C ASN A 185 -8.67 -48.38 -5.64
#